data_AF-A0A210PRK5-F1
#
_entry.id   AF-A0A210PRK5-F1
#
_cell.length_a   1.000
_cell.length_b   1.000
_cell.length_c   1.000
_cell.angle_alpha   90.00
_cell.angle_beta   90.00
_cell.angle_gamma   90.00
#
_symmetry.space_group_name_H-M   'P 1'
#
loop_
_entity.id
_entity.type
_entity.pdbx_description
1 polymer ?
#
loop_
_entity_poly.entity_id
_entity_poly.type
_entity_poly.pdbx_seq_one_letter_code
_entity_poly.pdbx_strand_id
1 'polypeptide(L)'
;MRPLMVLCCTLALLLLFEVSTEAGGVIYNFKRYTYKKKQHDKKYRNAKTVCEVKSECLRQHGVEQTACVRQCISKFCYSELYGHDALEEGEIDVRLNSFKGCLAQEKRSSIYDESVNHQPL
;
A
#
# COMPACT_ATOMS: atom_id res chain seq x y z
N MET A 1 -58.06 -14.19 5.28
CA MET A 1 -56.96 -15.18 5.29
C MET A 1 -55.98 -14.99 4.14
N ARG A 2 -56.43 -14.78 2.90
CA ARG A 2 -55.56 -14.53 1.72
C ARG A 2 -54.59 -13.33 1.82
N PRO A 3 -54.98 -12.14 2.32
CA PRO A 3 -54.07 -10.98 2.34
C PRO A 3 -52.99 -11.09 3.43
N LEU A 4 -53.30 -11.76 4.55
CA LEU A 4 -52.34 -11.99 5.64
C LEU A 4 -51.23 -12.96 5.22
N MET A 5 -51.58 -13.96 4.39
CA MET A 5 -50.63 -14.91 3.83
C MET A 5 -49.68 -14.22 2.84
N VAL A 6 -50.21 -13.35 1.97
CA VAL A 6 -49.40 -12.57 1.01
C VAL A 6 -48.45 -11.63 1.74
N LEU A 7 -48.92 -10.94 2.78
CA LEU A 7 -48.10 -10.03 3.60
C LEU A 7 -46.95 -10.79 4.31
N CYS A 8 -47.25 -12.00 4.81
CA CYS A 8 -46.26 -12.85 5.47
C CYS A 8 -45.21 -13.38 4.47
N CYS A 9 -45.64 -13.77 3.26
CA CYS A 9 -44.73 -14.19 2.19
C CYS A 9 -43.82 -13.05 1.73
N THR A 10 -44.32 -11.82 1.59
CA THR A 10 -43.50 -10.67 1.20
C THR A 10 -42.50 -10.29 2.29
N LEU A 11 -42.90 -10.34 3.57
CA LEU A 11 -41.98 -10.09 4.69
C LEU A 11 -40.91 -11.18 4.80
N ALA A 12 -41.28 -12.45 4.61
CA ALA A 12 -40.32 -13.56 4.57
C ALA A 12 -39.34 -13.43 3.40
N LEU A 13 -39.80 -13.01 2.22
CA LEU A 13 -38.95 -12.76 1.05
C LEU A 13 -37.99 -11.59 1.26
N LEU A 14 -38.43 -10.49 1.88
CA LEU A 14 -37.57 -9.36 2.22
C LEU A 14 -36.50 -9.73 3.26
N LEU A 15 -36.84 -10.56 4.25
CA LEU A 15 -35.88 -11.07 5.23
C LEU A 15 -34.86 -12.05 4.61
N LEU A 16 -35.23 -12.77 3.55
CA LEU A 16 -34.31 -13.63 2.80
C LEU A 16 -33.41 -12.84 1.84
N PHE A 17 -33.86 -11.67 1.35
CA PHE A 17 -33.10 -10.86 0.40
C PHE A 17 -31.90 -10.14 1.06
N GLU A 18 -32.00 -9.81 2.35
CA GLU A 18 -30.91 -9.22 3.15
C GLU A 18 -29.71 -10.19 3.35
N VAL A 19 -29.87 -11.49 3.05
CA VAL A 19 -28.85 -12.52 3.31
C VAL A 19 -27.89 -12.76 2.14
N SER A 20 -27.95 -11.93 1.10
CA SER A 20 -27.06 -12.04 -0.07
C SER A 20 -26.08 -10.86 -0.16
N THR A 21 -25.35 -10.57 0.92
CA THR A 21 -24.11 -9.79 0.78
C THR A 21 -22.98 -10.75 0.46
N GLU A 22 -22.63 -10.81 -0.81
CA GLU A 22 -21.48 -11.56 -1.32
C GLU A 22 -20.22 -11.02 -0.63
N ALA A 23 -19.56 -11.86 0.18
CA ALA A 23 -18.25 -11.57 0.75
C ALA A 23 -17.18 -11.67 -0.35
N GLY A 24 -17.28 -10.79 -1.35
CA GLY A 24 -16.29 -10.64 -2.41
C GLY A 24 -15.05 -9.98 -1.84
N GLY A 25 -14.03 -10.77 -1.50
CA GLY A 25 -12.72 -10.23 -1.13
C GLY A 25 -12.14 -9.44 -2.31
N VAL A 26 -11.78 -8.18 -2.09
CA VAL A 26 -11.11 -7.36 -3.10
C VAL A 26 -9.68 -7.90 -3.29
N ILE A 27 -9.39 -8.44 -4.48
CA ILE A 27 -8.03 -8.86 -4.83
C ILE A 27 -7.20 -7.63 -5.12
N TYR A 28 -6.41 -7.22 -4.13
CA TYR A 28 -5.53 -6.08 -4.27
C TYR A 28 -4.29 -6.42 -5.12
N ASN A 29 -4.21 -5.85 -6.33
CA ASN A 29 -3.10 -6.09 -7.26
C ASN A 29 -2.07 -4.96 -7.18
N PHE A 30 -0.82 -5.31 -6.92
CA PHE A 30 0.30 -4.38 -6.87
C PHE A 30 1.58 -5.07 -7.32
N LYS A 31 2.55 -4.28 -7.78
CA LYS A 31 3.85 -4.79 -8.20
C LYS A 31 4.56 -5.47 -7.03
N ARG A 32 4.93 -6.74 -7.20
CA ARG A 32 5.62 -7.52 -6.17
C ARG A 32 7.13 -7.48 -6.38
N TYR A 33 7.85 -6.95 -5.41
CA TYR A 33 9.29 -6.99 -5.34
C TYR A 33 9.75 -8.05 -4.35
N THR A 34 10.80 -8.78 -4.71
CA THR A 34 11.41 -9.77 -3.81
C THR A 34 11.88 -9.11 -2.52
N TYR A 35 11.41 -9.65 -1.39
CA TYR A 35 11.72 -9.15 -0.06
C TYR A 35 12.58 -10.15 0.73
N LYS A 36 13.77 -9.72 1.15
CA LYS A 36 14.67 -10.49 2.03
C LYS A 36 14.67 -9.85 3.42
N LYS A 37 13.90 -10.42 4.34
CA LYS A 37 13.57 -9.85 5.67
C LYS A 37 14.75 -9.20 6.37
N LYS A 38 15.80 -9.96 6.72
CA LYS A 38 16.92 -9.45 7.52
C LYS A 38 17.65 -8.26 6.87
N GLN A 39 17.96 -8.36 5.57
CA GLN A 39 18.74 -7.33 4.85
C GLN A 39 17.90 -6.10 4.53
N HIS A 40 16.68 -6.30 4.02
CA HIS A 40 15.83 -5.21 3.54
C HIS A 40 15.21 -4.43 4.71
N ASP A 41 14.89 -5.09 5.82
CA ASP A 41 14.41 -4.40 7.02
C ASP A 41 15.46 -3.46 7.62
N LYS A 42 16.74 -3.87 7.68
CA LYS A 42 17.80 -2.99 8.19
C LYS A 42 17.90 -1.73 7.33
N LYS A 43 17.91 -1.89 6.01
CA LYS A 43 17.96 -0.77 5.06
C LYS A 43 16.76 0.16 5.22
N TYR A 44 15.56 -0.40 5.26
CA TYR A 44 14.33 0.35 5.41
C TYR A 44 14.27 1.10 6.74
N ARG A 45 14.57 0.43 7.88
CA ARG A 45 14.58 1.08 9.20
C ARG A 45 15.52 2.28 9.24
N ASN A 46 16.74 2.13 8.75
CA ASN A 46 17.71 3.23 8.73
C ASN A 46 17.20 4.43 7.92
N ALA A 47 16.61 4.17 6.74
CA ALA A 47 16.05 5.24 5.91
C ALA A 47 14.80 5.88 6.55
N LYS A 48 13.94 5.06 7.17
CA LYS A 48 12.73 5.48 7.88
C LYS A 48 13.06 6.46 9.00
N THR A 49 14.01 6.13 9.87
CA THR A 49 14.41 7.00 10.98
C THR A 49 14.92 8.37 10.51
N VAL A 50 15.66 8.42 9.39
CA VAL A 50 16.12 9.70 8.81
C VAL A 50 14.95 10.54 8.28
N CYS A 51 13.95 9.91 7.67
CA CYS A 51 12.80 10.60 7.10
C CYS A 51 11.74 11.00 8.13
N GLU A 52 11.54 10.20 9.19
CA GLU A 52 10.60 10.49 10.27
C GLU A 52 10.93 11.79 11.01
N VAL A 53 12.21 12.13 11.14
CA VAL A 53 12.66 13.35 11.85
C VAL A 53 12.73 14.58 10.95
N LYS A 54 12.37 14.49 9.67
CA LYS A 54 12.29 15.67 8.80
C LYS A 54 11.09 16.53 9.20
N SER A 55 11.29 17.84 9.29
CA SER A 55 10.25 18.82 9.67
C SER A 55 8.99 18.76 8.81
N GLU A 56 9.12 18.32 7.55
CA GLU A 56 8.01 18.12 6.62
C GLU A 56 7.09 16.97 7.05
N CYS A 57 7.67 15.82 7.42
CA CYS A 57 6.91 14.65 7.84
C CYS A 57 6.52 14.70 9.32
N LEU A 58 7.29 15.39 10.17
CA LEU A 58 6.97 15.58 11.60
C LEU A 58 5.66 16.35 11.82
N ARG A 59 5.29 17.23 10.88
CA ARG A 59 4.06 18.03 10.94
C ARG A 59 2.82 17.27 10.46
N GLN A 60 3.01 16.08 9.90
CA GLN A 60 1.91 15.23 9.45
C GLN A 60 1.65 14.13 10.47
N HIS A 61 0.47 13.52 10.41
CA HIS A 61 0.05 12.47 11.33
C HIS A 61 -0.60 11.30 10.57
N GLY A 62 -0.69 10.13 11.22
CA GLY A 62 -1.38 8.96 10.67
C GLY A 62 -0.85 8.52 9.30
N VAL A 63 -1.76 8.27 8.37
CA VAL A 63 -1.42 7.84 7.00
C VAL A 63 -0.70 8.91 6.18
N GLU A 64 -0.93 10.19 6.43
CA GLU A 64 -0.22 11.29 5.75
C GLU A 64 1.27 11.27 6.09
N GLN A 65 1.60 11.17 7.38
CA GLN A 65 3.00 11.01 7.82
C GLN A 65 3.63 9.76 7.20
N THR A 66 2.89 8.66 7.14
CA THR A 66 3.35 7.41 6.51
C THR A 66 3.67 7.61 5.03
N ALA A 67 2.80 8.31 4.30
CA ALA A 67 3.02 8.66 2.90
C ALA A 67 4.25 9.57 2.74
N CYS A 68 4.36 10.63 3.54
CA CYS A 68 5.51 11.55 3.52
C CYS A 68 6.84 10.82 3.75
N VAL A 69 6.91 9.97 4.78
CA VAL A 69 8.12 9.20 5.10
C VAL A 69 8.51 8.28 3.94
N ARG A 70 7.54 7.63 3.29
CA ARG A 70 7.82 6.73 2.16
C ARG A 70 8.26 7.48 0.91
N GLN A 71 7.63 8.60 0.60
CA GLN A 71 8.07 9.48 -0.49
C GLN A 71 9.48 10.03 -0.24
N CYS A 72 9.79 10.38 1.02
CA CYS A 72 11.13 10.80 1.43
C CYS A 72 12.17 9.69 1.24
N ILE A 73 11.84 8.44 1.56
CA ILE A 73 12.73 7.29 1.40
C ILE A 73 13.01 7.02 -0.09
N SER A 74 11.96 6.97 -0.90
CA SER A 74 12.04 6.84 -2.36
C SER A 74 10.71 7.25 -2.99
N LYS A 75 10.73 8.33 -3.78
CA LYS A 75 9.57 8.77 -4.57
C LYS A 75 9.17 7.71 -5.61
N PHE A 76 10.15 7.04 -6.22
CA PHE A 76 9.90 6.00 -7.21
C PHE A 76 9.14 4.81 -6.61
N CYS A 77 9.66 4.23 -5.53
CA CYS A 77 9.01 3.09 -4.89
C CYS A 77 7.65 3.46 -4.27
N TYR A 78 7.47 4.71 -3.86
CA TYR A 78 6.16 5.20 -3.42
C TYR A 78 5.18 5.24 -4.60
N SER A 79 5.55 5.88 -5.71
CA SER A 79 4.71 5.98 -6.89
C SER A 79 4.32 4.61 -7.46
N GLU A 80 5.25 3.67 -7.50
CA GLU A 80 5.02 2.30 -8.03
C GLU A 80 4.02 1.48 -7.20
N LEU A 81 3.86 1.77 -5.90
CA LEU A 81 3.07 0.94 -4.98
C LEU A 81 1.85 1.65 -4.37
N TYR A 82 1.90 2.98 -4.30
CA TYR A 82 0.88 3.81 -3.66
C TYR A 82 0.41 4.97 -4.56
N GLY A 83 0.96 5.10 -5.79
CA GLY A 83 0.68 6.25 -6.65
C GLY A 83 -0.73 6.25 -7.26
N HIS A 84 -1.27 5.08 -7.60
CA HIS A 84 -2.63 4.95 -8.13
C HIS A 84 -3.68 4.87 -7.01
N ASP A 85 -3.30 4.30 -5.87
CA ASP A 85 -4.18 3.97 -4.78
C ASP A 85 -3.42 4.23 -3.48
N ALA A 86 -3.68 5.35 -2.84
CA ALA A 86 -2.98 5.75 -1.62
C ALA A 86 -3.40 4.86 -0.44
N LEU A 87 -2.66 4.91 0.67
CA LEU A 87 -3.05 4.20 1.90
C LEU A 87 -4.10 5.04 2.64
N GLU A 88 -5.23 4.44 2.97
CA GLU A 88 -6.31 5.11 3.72
C GLU A 88 -6.23 4.84 5.23
N GLU A 89 -6.82 5.74 6.03
CA GLU A 89 -6.83 5.59 7.49
C GLU A 89 -7.65 4.36 7.89
N GLY A 90 -7.07 3.49 8.72
CA GLY A 90 -7.66 2.20 9.08
C GLY A 90 -7.40 1.05 8.09
N GLU A 91 -6.75 1.30 6.94
CA GLU A 91 -6.37 0.25 5.99
C GLU A 91 -5.16 -0.58 6.50
N ILE A 92 -5.18 -1.88 6.23
CA ILE A 92 -4.02 -2.75 6.47
C ILE A 92 -3.08 -2.69 5.27
N ASP A 93 -1.87 -2.16 5.49
CA ASP A 93 -0.86 -2.07 4.43
C ASP A 93 -0.17 -3.42 4.13
N VAL A 94 -0.70 -4.14 3.15
CA VAL A 94 -0.11 -5.38 2.62
C VAL A 94 1.09 -5.15 1.67
N ARG A 95 1.31 -3.91 1.21
CA ARG A 95 2.31 -3.54 0.19
C ARG A 95 3.69 -3.26 0.78
N LEU A 96 3.79 -3.00 2.09
CA LEU A 96 5.03 -2.60 2.77
C LEU A 96 6.22 -3.54 2.50
N ASN A 97 6.02 -4.85 2.47
CA ASN A 97 7.11 -5.78 2.16
C ASN A 97 7.63 -5.60 0.73
N SER A 98 6.73 -5.32 -0.21
CA SER A 98 7.08 -4.99 -1.60
C SER A 98 7.83 -3.66 -1.67
N PHE A 99 7.42 -2.65 -0.89
CA PHE A 99 8.14 -1.37 -0.82
C PHE A 99 9.59 -1.56 -0.36
N LYS A 100 9.80 -2.37 0.70
CA LYS A 100 11.15 -2.73 1.16
C LYS A 100 11.96 -3.47 0.10
N GLY A 101 11.30 -4.33 -0.69
CA GLY A 101 11.89 -5.01 -1.85
C GLY A 101 12.29 -4.03 -2.96
N CYS A 102 11.42 -3.09 -3.31
CA CYS A 102 11.67 -2.05 -4.30
C CYS A 102 12.89 -1.21 -3.91
N LEU A 103 12.92 -0.69 -2.67
CA LEU A 103 14.03 0.12 -2.17
C LEU A 103 15.37 -0.64 -2.24
N ALA A 104 15.37 -1.96 -2.01
CA ALA A 104 16.56 -2.79 -2.14
C ALA A 104 17.07 -2.86 -3.59
N GLN A 105 16.16 -2.92 -4.56
CA GLN A 105 16.44 -3.07 -5.99
C GLN A 105 16.74 -1.74 -6.69
N GLU A 106 16.05 -0.65 -6.34
CA GLU A 106 16.24 0.70 -6.89
C GLU A 106 17.71 1.15 -6.79
N LYS A 107 18.34 0.97 -5.63
CA LYS A 107 19.77 1.31 -5.47
C LYS A 107 20.71 0.48 -6.34
N ARG A 108 20.27 -0.69 -6.81
CA ARG A 108 21.06 -1.51 -7.73
C ARG A 108 21.00 -0.94 -9.14
N SER A 109 19.87 -0.33 -9.52
CA SER A 109 19.68 0.32 -10.82
C SER A 109 20.35 1.69 -10.91
N SER A 110 20.37 2.49 -9.83
CA SER A 110 21.10 3.77 -9.81
C SER A 110 22.63 3.61 -9.91
N ILE A 111 23.16 2.42 -9.65
CA ILE A 111 24.58 2.09 -9.91
C ILE A 111 24.83 1.84 -11.42
N TYR A 112 23.83 1.39 -12.17
CA TYR A 112 23.97 1.19 -13.63
C TYR A 112 23.87 2.50 -14.43
N ASP A 113 23.26 3.54 -13.86
CA ASP A 113 23.14 4.84 -14.53
C ASP A 113 24.45 5.66 -14.41
N GLU A 114 25.17 5.52 -13.28
CA GLU A 114 26.47 6.20 -13.09
C GLU A 114 27.61 5.54 -13.91
N SER A 115 27.44 4.29 -14.36
CA SER A 115 28.43 3.59 -15.20
C SER A 115 28.36 3.92 -16.70
N VAL A 116 27.34 4.65 -17.16
CA VAL A 116 27.14 4.94 -18.60
C VAL A 116 27.57 6.36 -18.99
N ASN A 117 27.89 7.24 -18.03
CA ASN A 117 28.22 8.65 -18.28
C ASN A 117 29.70 9.03 -18.05
N HIS A 118 30.61 8.06 -17.97
CA HIS A 118 32.05 8.33 -18.03
C HIS A 118 32.68 7.67 -19.25
N GLN A 119 32.53 8.35 -20.38
CA GLN A 119 33.44 8.22 -21.49
C GLN A 119 34.41 9.40 -21.40
N PRO A 120 35.73 9.17 -21.17
CA PRO A 120 36.69 10.25 -21.15
C PRO A 120 36.85 10.82 -22.56
N LEU A 121 36.80 12.16 -22.64
CA LEU A 121 37.40 12.92 -23.74
C LEU A 121 38.93 12.79 -23.68
#